data_AF-A0AAJ1QF00-F1
#
_entry.id   AF-A0AAJ1QF00-F1
#
_cell.length_a   1.000
_cell.length_b   1.000
_cell.length_c   1.000
_cell.angle_alpha   90.00
_cell.angle_beta   90.00
_cell.angle_gamma   90.00
#
_symmetry.space_group_name_H-M   'P 1'
#
loop_
_entity.id
_entity.type
_entity.pdbx_description
1 polymer ?
#
loop_
_entity_poly.entity_id
_entity_poly.type
_entity_poly.pdbx_seq_one_letter_code
_entity_poly.pdbx_strand_id
1 'polypeptide(L)' 'MKHNDLEINRLIERLESLGILVEKIESSGFGNMLNFKMTYHIPDENISHTIHFKRYDIQDVFLHFKNTFNRN' A
#
# COMPACT_ATOMS: atom_id res chain seq x y z
N MET A 1 -9.67 -15.97 -8.36
CA MET A 1 -8.68 -15.31 -7.49
C MET A 1 -7.60 -14.59 -8.32
N LYS A 2 -7.95 -13.73 -9.29
CA LYS A 2 -6.97 -13.05 -10.18
C LYS A 2 -7.06 -11.51 -10.15
N HIS A 3 -8.16 -10.93 -9.64
CA HIS A 3 -8.34 -9.47 -9.64
C HIS A 3 -7.58 -8.77 -8.51
N ASN A 4 -7.60 -9.32 -7.30
CA ASN A 4 -6.90 -8.72 -6.15
C ASN A 4 -5.40 -8.57 -6.39
N ASP A 5 -4.74 -9.55 -7.02
CA ASP A 5 -3.29 -9.49 -7.28
C ASP A 5 -2.92 -8.37 -8.26
N LEU A 6 -3.75 -8.12 -9.29
CA LEU A 6 -3.51 -7.05 -10.25
C LEU A 6 -3.68 -5.67 -9.61
N GLU A 7 -4.68 -5.50 -8.76
CA GLU A 7 -4.91 -4.22 -8.07
C GLU A 7 -3.83 -3.95 -7.02
N ILE A 8 -3.37 -4.99 -6.32
CA ILE A 8 -2.23 -4.90 -5.40
C ILE A 8 -0.95 -4.51 -6.14
N ASN A 9 -0.66 -5.14 -7.30
CA ASN A 9 0.51 -4.78 -8.10
C ASN A 9 0.44 -3.32 -8.58
N ARG A 10 -0.72 -2.87 -9.05
CA ARG A 10 -0.93 -1.47 -9.42
C ARG A 10 -0.77 -0.51 -8.23
N LEU A 11 -1.18 -0.92 -7.04
CA LEU A 11 -0.96 -0.13 -5.83
C LEU A 11 0.54 0.00 -5.55
N ILE A 12 1.29 -1.10 -5.62
CA ILE A 12 2.75 -1.10 -5.40
C ILE A 12 3.44 -0.15 -6.38
N GLU A 13 3.19 -0.29 -7.69
CA GLU A 13 3.78 0.60 -8.71
C GLU A 13 3.49 2.09 -8.43
N ARG A 14 2.27 2.39 -7.99
CA ARG A 14 1.87 3.76 -7.63
C ARG A 14 2.57 4.26 -6.38
N LEU A 15 2.78 3.42 -5.38
CA LEU A 15 3.53 3.78 -4.16
C LEU A 15 5.02 3.99 -4.48
N GLU A 16 5.61 3.15 -5.32
CA GLU A 16 6.99 3.29 -5.77
C GLU A 16 7.19 4.61 -6.54
N SER A 17 6.21 5.04 -7.33
CA SER A 17 6.25 6.35 -8.00
C SER A 17 6.23 7.54 -7.04
N LEU A 18 5.79 7.34 -5.79
CA LEU A 18 5.85 8.33 -4.72
C LEU A 18 7.15 8.21 -3.89
N GLY A 19 8.09 7.36 -4.29
CA GLY A 19 9.32 7.09 -3.55
C GLY A 19 9.14 6.14 -2.36
N ILE A 20 8.03 5.39 -2.30
CA ILE A 20 7.75 4.43 -1.22
C ILE A 20 8.02 3.03 -1.75
N LEU A 21 9.03 2.35 -1.20
CA LEU A 21 9.39 1.00 -1.61
C LEU A 21 8.60 -0.02 -0.78
N VAL A 22 7.82 -0.88 -1.45
CA VAL A 22 7.03 -1.90 -0.74
C VAL A 22 7.85 -3.19 -0.60
N GLU A 23 8.18 -3.57 0.64
CA GLU A 23 8.96 -4.79 0.91
C GLU A 23 8.06 -6.03 0.95
N LYS A 24 6.90 -5.91 1.60
CA LYS A 24 5.98 -7.03 1.80
C LYS A 24 4.55 -6.54 1.87
N ILE A 25 3.66 -7.24 1.20
CA ILE A 25 2.21 -7.04 1.32
C ILE A 25 1.52 -8.37 1.59
N GLU A 26 0.70 -8.39 2.64
CA GLU A 26 -0.16 -9.52 2.99
C GLU A 26 -1.60 -9.02 2.95
N SER A 27 -2.42 -9.56 2.05
CA SER A 27 -3.83 -9.19 1.95
C SER A 27 -4.72 -10.38 2.35
N SER A 28 -5.83 -10.09 3.02
CA SER A 28 -6.86 -11.04 3.41
C SER A 28 -8.23 -10.37 3.29
N GLY A 29 -9.07 -10.88 2.40
CA GLY A 29 -10.39 -10.32 2.12
C GLY A 29 -11.09 -11.00 0.94
N PHE A 30 -12.41 -10.89 0.91
CA PHE A 30 -13.30 -11.43 -0.13
C PHE A 30 -14.13 -10.24 -0.67
N GLY A 31 -14.05 -9.94 -1.98
CA GLY A 31 -14.73 -8.79 -2.61
C GLY A 31 -13.92 -7.48 -2.57
N ASN A 32 -14.60 -6.33 -2.56
CA ASN A 32 -13.99 -4.99 -2.67
C ASN A 32 -13.33 -4.46 -1.38
N MET A 33 -13.54 -5.14 -0.24
CA MET A 33 -12.97 -4.72 1.05
C MET A 33 -11.80 -5.61 1.42
N LEU A 34 -10.60 -5.04 1.44
CA LEU A 34 -9.38 -5.76 1.78
C LEU A 34 -8.92 -5.37 3.18
N ASN A 35 -8.57 -6.38 3.97
CA ASN A 35 -7.64 -6.17 5.06
C ASN A 35 -6.27 -6.44 4.48
N PHE A 36 -5.33 -5.51 4.62
CA PHE A 36 -3.96 -5.80 4.23
C PHE A 36 -2.99 -5.17 5.21
N LYS A 37 -1.86 -5.85 5.32
CA LYS A 37 -0.69 -5.46 6.07
C LYS A 37 0.40 -5.22 5.06
N MET A 38 1.02 -4.04 5.13
CA MET A 38 2.09 -3.66 4.22
C MET A 38 3.29 -3.18 5.02
N THR A 39 4.45 -3.73 4.69
CA THR A 39 5.75 -3.25 5.14
C THR A 39 6.39 -2.48 3.99
N TYR A 40 6.79 -1.24 4.27
CA TYR A 40 7.35 -0.32 3.28
C TYR A 40 8.55 0.44 3.84
N HIS A 41 9.40 0.91 2.93
CA HIS A 41 10.59 1.68 3.23
C HIS A 41 10.53 3.04 2.52
N ILE A 42 10.98 4.08 3.20
CA ILE A 42 11.23 5.39 2.62
C ILE A 42 12.76 5.49 2.48
N PRO A 43 13.30 5.71 1.26
CA PRO A 43 14.74 5.70 1.01
C PRO A 43 15.55 6.57 1.98
N ASP A 44 14.98 7.69 2.43
CA ASP A 44 15.65 8.65 3.30
C ASP A 44 15.60 8.28 4.80
N GLU A 45 14.72 7.38 5.22
CA GLU A 45 14.49 7.12 6.66
C GLU A 45 15.22 5.89 7.20
N ASN A 46 15.86 5.05 6.38
CA ASN A 46 16.58 3.82 6.82
C ASN A 46 15.79 2.89 7.77
N ILE A 47 14.47 3.08 7.89
CA ILE A 47 13.59 2.38 8.82
C ILE A 47 12.44 1.75 8.03
N SER A 48 12.23 0.45 8.20
CA SER A 48 11.04 -0.22 7.66
C SER A 48 9.82 0.14 8.50
N HIS A 49 8.80 0.65 7.84
CA HIS A 49 7.50 0.95 8.43
C HIS A 49 6.52 -0.17 8.13
N THR A 50 5.58 -0.42 9.04
CA THR A 50 4.51 -1.38 8.82
C THR A 50 3.17 -0.74 9.13
N ILE A 51 2.26 -0.82 8.17
CA ILE A 51 0.90 -0.28 8.28
C ILE A 51 -0.13 -1.38 8.07
N HIS A 52 -1.19 -1.33 8.87
CA HIS A 52 -2.31 -2.26 8.81
C HIS A 52 -3.59 -1.50 8.48
N PHE A 53 -4.24 -1.88 7.40
CA PHE A 53 -5.56 -1.37 7.04
C PHE A 53 -6.58 -2.48 7.17
N LYS A 54 -7.74 -2.17 7.76
CA LYS A 54 -8.87 -3.09 7.90
C LYS A 54 -10.07 -2.55 7.13
N ARG A 55 -10.66 -3.37 6.25
CA ARG A 55 -11.82 -3.03 5.40
C ARG A 55 -11.60 -1.77 4.55
N TYR A 56 -10.43 -1.65 3.93
CA TYR A 56 -10.09 -0.52 3.07
C TYR A 56 -10.27 -0.87 1.59
N ASP A 57 -10.64 0.13 0.79
CA ASP A 57 -10.48 0.13 -0.66
C ASP A 57 -9.02 0.47 -1.01
N ILE A 58 -8.45 -0.17 -2.03
CA ILE A 58 -7.08 0.10 -2.50
C ILE A 58 -6.87 1.57 -2.87
N GLN A 59 -7.91 2.26 -3.36
CA GLN A 59 -7.83 3.68 -3.66
C GLN A 59 -7.61 4.54 -2.41
N ASP A 60 -8.31 4.22 -1.32
CA ASP A 60 -8.18 4.93 -0.04
C ASP A 60 -6.78 4.75 0.54
N VAL A 61 -6.18 3.58 0.35
CA VAL A 61 -4.78 3.30 0.73
C VAL A 61 -3.85 4.23 -0.02
N PHE A 62 -3.96 4.27 -1.35
CA PHE A 62 -3.12 5.14 -2.15
C PHE A 62 -3.28 6.61 -1.75
N LEU A 63 -4.52 7.06 -1.49
CA LEU A 63 -4.80 8.42 -1.03
C LEU A 63 -4.18 8.69 0.34
N HIS A 64 -4.18 7.72 1.26
CA HIS A 64 -3.49 7.84 2.54
C HIS A 64 -2.00 8.12 2.34
N PHE A 65 -1.31 7.30 1.54
CA PHE A 65 0.12 7.49 1.27
C PHE A 65 0.39 8.81 0.54
N LYS A 66 -0.40 9.13 -0.49
CA LYS A 66 -0.27 10.40 -1.21
C LYS A 66 -0.43 11.58 -0.25
N ASN A 67 -1.42 11.59 0.64
CA ASN A 67 -1.63 12.71 1.56
C ASN A 67 -0.55 12.81 2.65
N THR A 68 0.04 11.67 3.05
CA THR A 68 1.12 11.63 4.04
C THR A 68 2.46 12.08 3.45
N PHE A 69 2.80 11.65 2.23
CA PHE A 69 4.12 11.86 1.63
C PHE A 69 4.18 12.99 0.58
N ASN A 70 3.05 13.38 -0.01
CA ASN A 70 2.98 14.48 -0.99
C ASN A 70 2.65 15.84 -0.33
N ARG A 71 2.84 15.97 0.99
CA ARG A 71 2.81 17.24 1.72
C ARG A 71 4.20 17.89 1.68
N ASN A 72 4.61 18.31 0.49
CA ASN A 72 5.64 19.34 0.28
C ASN A 72 5.08 20.36 -0.72
#